data_AF-A0A1B2AFB6-F1
#
_entry.id   AF-A0A1B2AFB6-F1
#
_cell.length_a   1.000
_cell.length_b   1.000
_cell.length_c   1.000
_cell.angle_alpha   90.00
_cell.angle_beta   90.00
_cell.angle_gamma   90.00
#
_symmetry.space_group_name_H-M   'P 1'
#
loop_
_entity.id
_entity.type
_entity.pdbx_description
1 polymer ?
#
loop_
_entity_poly.entity_id
_entity_poly.type
_entity_poly.pdbx_seq_one_letter_code
_entity_poly.pdbx_strand_id
1 'polypeptide(L)'
;MGNSITYHLANLASFAGREGRRTFWLWVLAIALINIVVSIGLSATFTASAVGAAIQGTGADDTTAIEALVLREMLPNMPTMIWAGVAMSLFNCAMMAAAFVRRLHDGGFPGLIVLVPLAAVALNLWFQIEQLGQIEELLQAALNARSAEDLADLQRDAGLRGLVSWIPLLVVAGFGLVPSKSENRWGPPPAD
;
A
#
# COMPACT_ATOMS: atom_id res chain seq x y z
N MET A 1 -17.57 -0.12 17.56
CA MET A 1 -16.92 -0.54 16.30
C MET A 1 -17.91 -0.74 15.16
N GLY A 2 -19.02 -1.48 15.34
CA GLY A 2 -20.03 -1.65 14.28
C GLY A 2 -20.59 -0.34 13.71
N ASN A 3 -21.07 0.57 14.59
CA ASN A 3 -21.68 1.84 14.15
C ASN A 3 -20.71 2.78 13.41
N SER A 4 -19.41 2.75 13.72
CA SER A 4 -18.42 3.57 13.01
C SER A 4 -18.15 3.04 11.61
N ILE A 5 -18.04 1.72 11.43
CA ILE A 5 -17.81 1.11 10.10
C ILE A 5 -18.99 1.41 9.17
N THR A 6 -20.22 1.21 9.64
CA THR A 6 -21.43 1.50 8.84
C THR A 6 -21.52 2.99 8.48
N TYR A 7 -21.16 3.88 9.42
CA TYR A 7 -21.11 5.31 9.17
C TYR A 7 -20.14 5.67 8.04
N HIS A 8 -18.93 5.10 8.05
CA HIS A 8 -17.94 5.34 7.02
C HIS A 8 -18.35 4.81 5.66
N LEU A 9 -18.94 3.61 5.60
CA LEU A 9 -19.45 3.02 4.36
C LEU A 9 -20.58 3.86 3.75
N ALA A 10 -21.47 4.41 4.58
CA ALA A 10 -22.55 5.31 4.13
C ALA A 10 -22.03 6.68 3.66
N ASN A 11 -20.83 7.09 4.11
CA ASN A 11 -20.25 8.41 3.85
C ASN A 11 -18.94 8.34 3.04
N LEU A 12 -18.75 7.30 2.22
CA LEU A 12 -17.52 7.13 1.41
C LEU A 12 -17.26 8.27 0.44
N ALA A 13 -18.31 8.90 -0.08
CA ALA A 13 -18.23 10.04 -1.00
C ALA A 13 -18.56 11.39 -0.34
N SER A 14 -18.80 11.41 0.97
CA SER A 14 -19.16 12.63 1.70
C SER A 14 -17.93 13.27 2.33
N PHE A 15 -17.41 14.31 1.68
CA PHE A 15 -16.25 15.08 2.17
C PHE A 15 -16.65 16.19 3.16
N ALA A 16 -17.93 16.43 3.33
CA ALA A 16 -18.45 17.45 4.23
C ALA A 16 -18.45 16.96 5.69
N GLY A 17 -18.29 17.91 6.61
CA GLY A 17 -18.37 17.66 8.04
C GLY A 17 -17.01 17.37 8.70
N ARG A 18 -17.11 16.88 9.94
CA ARG A 18 -15.99 16.68 10.86
C ARG A 18 -16.01 15.27 11.41
N GLU A 19 -14.83 14.74 11.67
CA GLU A 19 -14.68 13.39 12.21
C GLU A 19 -13.77 13.40 13.44
N GLY A 20 -14.30 12.84 14.53
CA GLY A 20 -13.60 12.73 15.79
C GLY A 20 -12.40 11.78 15.68
N ARG A 21 -11.37 12.06 16.49
CA ARG A 21 -10.10 11.31 16.46
C ARG A 21 -10.31 9.80 16.67
N ARG A 22 -11.18 9.41 17.61
CA ARG A 22 -11.43 8.00 17.92
C ARG A 22 -12.04 7.27 16.73
N THR A 23 -13.06 7.85 16.11
CA THR A 23 -13.76 7.28 14.95
C THR A 23 -12.81 7.12 13.76
N PHE A 24 -12.01 8.15 13.48
CA PHE A 24 -10.99 8.12 12.44
C PHE A 24 -9.99 6.97 12.62
N TRP A 25 -9.40 6.82 13.81
CA TRP A 25 -8.41 5.76 14.05
C TRP A 25 -9.01 4.36 14.07
N LEU A 26 -10.26 4.21 14.52
CA LEU A 26 -10.97 2.93 14.40
C LEU A 26 -11.20 2.54 12.94
N TRP A 27 -11.43 3.51 12.06
CA TRP A 27 -11.55 3.28 10.63
C TRP A 27 -10.21 2.93 9.99
N VAL A 28 -9.13 3.66 10.32
CA VAL A 28 -7.76 3.32 9.90
C VAL A 28 -7.40 1.89 10.33
N LEU A 29 -7.72 1.51 11.57
CA LEU A 29 -7.50 0.16 12.08
C LEU A 29 -8.30 -0.88 11.30
N ALA A 30 -9.58 -0.62 11.00
CA ALA A 30 -10.39 -1.53 10.21
C ALA A 30 -9.80 -1.77 8.81
N ILE A 31 -9.33 -0.70 8.14
CA ILE A 31 -8.64 -0.80 6.86
C ILE A 31 -7.33 -1.58 7.00
N ALA A 32 -6.53 -1.30 8.03
CA ALA A 32 -5.28 -2.03 8.28
C ALA A 32 -5.52 -3.54 8.47
N LEU A 33 -6.58 -3.94 9.18
CA LEU A 33 -6.95 -5.34 9.33
C LEU A 33 -7.34 -5.99 7.99
N ILE A 34 -8.09 -5.28 7.14
CA ILE A 34 -8.41 -5.76 5.77
C ILE A 34 -7.12 -5.98 4.97
N ASN A 35 -6.19 -5.03 5.03
CA ASN A 35 -4.88 -5.15 4.36
C ASN A 35 -4.09 -6.37 4.85
N ILE A 36 -4.08 -6.63 6.15
CA ILE A 36 -3.42 -7.81 6.73
C ILE A 36 -4.05 -9.10 6.18
N VAL A 37 -5.38 -9.20 6.19
CA VAL A 37 -6.09 -10.39 5.69
C VAL A 37 -5.80 -10.63 4.21
N VAL A 38 -5.86 -9.58 3.39
CA VAL A 38 -5.54 -9.66 1.96
C VAL A 38 -4.08 -10.05 1.73
N SER A 39 -3.15 -9.44 2.48
CA SER A 39 -1.72 -9.76 2.38
C SER A 39 -1.41 -11.20 2.75
N ILE A 40 -2.05 -11.74 3.80
CA ILE A 40 -1.91 -13.15 4.18
C ILE A 40 -2.44 -14.05 3.06
N GLY A 41 -3.61 -13.73 2.50
CA GLY A 41 -4.19 -14.48 1.39
C GLY A 41 -3.25 -14.55 0.17
N LEU A 42 -2.75 -13.39 -0.28
CA LEU A 42 -1.82 -13.32 -1.41
C LEU A 42 -0.50 -14.04 -1.14
N SER A 43 0.07 -13.86 0.06
CA SER A 43 1.32 -14.51 0.47
C SER A 43 1.19 -16.03 0.55
N ALA A 44 0.04 -16.54 1.02
CA ALA A 44 -0.22 -17.97 1.07
C ALA A 44 -0.25 -18.60 -0.33
N THR A 45 -0.93 -17.97 -1.29
CA THR A 45 -0.96 -18.43 -2.69
C THR A 45 0.43 -18.46 -3.30
N PHE A 46 1.20 -17.40 -3.08
CA PHE A 46 2.56 -17.31 -3.58
C PHE A 46 3.49 -18.36 -2.95
N THR A 47 3.45 -18.53 -1.62
CA THR A 47 4.24 -19.53 -0.91
C THR A 47 3.89 -20.94 -1.39
N ALA A 48 2.61 -21.24 -1.61
CA ALA A 48 2.19 -22.53 -2.15
C ALA A 48 2.78 -22.80 -3.55
N SER A 49 2.81 -21.78 -4.41
CA SER A 49 3.42 -21.89 -5.75
C SER A 49 4.93 -22.15 -5.68
N ALA A 50 5.66 -21.42 -4.84
CA ALA A 50 7.10 -21.57 -4.67
C ALA A 50 7.48 -22.94 -4.07
N VAL A 51 6.74 -23.41 -3.06
CA VAL A 51 6.93 -24.75 -2.48
C VAL A 51 6.61 -25.83 -3.51
N GLY A 52 5.55 -25.68 -4.30
CA GLY A 52 5.21 -26.60 -5.38
C GLY A 52 6.32 -26.71 -6.43
N ALA A 53 6.91 -25.59 -6.83
CA ALA A 53 8.05 -25.54 -7.73
C ALA A 53 9.29 -26.23 -7.12
N ALA A 54 9.61 -25.93 -5.86
CA ALA A 54 10.73 -26.53 -5.16
C ALA A 54 10.60 -28.07 -5.04
N ILE A 55 9.40 -28.57 -4.72
CA ILE A 55 9.12 -30.02 -4.66
C ILE A 55 9.33 -30.67 -6.03
N GLN A 56 8.88 -30.05 -7.12
CA GLN A 56 9.12 -30.56 -8.49
C GLN A 56 10.60 -30.54 -8.88
N GLY A 57 11.37 -29.59 -8.32
CA GLY A 57 12.81 -29.48 -8.50
C GLY A 57 13.66 -30.46 -7.66
N THR A 58 13.07 -31.25 -6.75
CA THR A 58 13.82 -32.18 -5.86
C THR A 58 14.60 -33.29 -6.57
N GLY A 59 14.44 -33.45 -7.88
CA GLY A 59 15.31 -34.30 -8.71
C GLY A 59 16.63 -33.64 -9.14
N ALA A 60 16.84 -32.37 -8.80
CA ALA A 60 18.09 -31.64 -9.06
C ALA A 60 18.98 -31.63 -7.79
N ASP A 61 20.19 -32.17 -7.89
CA ASP A 61 21.19 -32.15 -6.81
C ASP A 61 21.82 -30.76 -6.59
N ASP A 62 21.45 -29.77 -7.40
CA ASP A 62 22.01 -28.43 -7.40
C ASP A 62 21.02 -27.40 -6.86
N THR A 63 21.32 -26.86 -5.66
CA THR A 63 20.55 -25.79 -5.01
C THR A 63 20.35 -24.58 -5.92
N THR A 64 21.33 -24.26 -6.78
CA THR A 64 21.24 -23.12 -7.69
C THR A 64 20.23 -23.36 -8.82
N ALA A 65 20.07 -24.61 -9.26
CA ALA A 65 19.06 -24.99 -10.23
C ALA A 65 17.65 -24.91 -9.63
N ILE A 66 17.50 -25.26 -8.35
CA ILE A 66 16.22 -25.13 -7.62
C ILE A 66 15.85 -23.65 -7.45
N GLU A 67 16.80 -22.79 -7.08
CA GLU A 67 16.57 -21.33 -6.98
C GLU A 67 16.12 -20.73 -8.32
N ALA A 68 16.81 -21.07 -9.41
CA ALA A 68 16.44 -20.61 -10.75
C ALA A 68 15.05 -21.11 -11.18
N LEU A 69 14.68 -22.34 -10.81
CA LEU A 69 13.37 -22.91 -11.10
C LEU A 69 12.26 -22.22 -10.29
N VAL A 70 12.48 -21.94 -9.01
CA VAL A 70 11.54 -21.18 -8.17
C VAL A 70 11.35 -19.76 -8.71
N LEU A 71 12.44 -19.06 -9.05
CA LEU A 71 12.36 -17.73 -9.66
C LEU A 71 11.59 -17.75 -10.99
N ARG A 72 11.81 -18.78 -11.81
CA ARG A 72 11.12 -18.94 -13.09
C ARG A 72 9.62 -19.13 -12.93
N GLU A 73 9.18 -19.89 -11.93
CA GLU A 73 7.76 -20.12 -11.64
C GLU A 73 7.08 -18.93 -10.94
N MET A 74 7.86 -18.05 -10.31
CA MET A 74 7.34 -16.82 -9.72
C MET A 74 7.05 -15.72 -10.76
N LEU A 75 7.79 -15.67 -11.87
CA LEU A 75 7.68 -14.62 -12.89
C LEU A 75 6.26 -14.42 -13.44
N PRO A 76 5.52 -15.47 -13.85
CA PRO A 76 4.19 -15.28 -14.41
C PRO A 76 3.21 -14.69 -13.40
N ASN A 77 3.49 -14.86 -12.11
CA ASN A 77 2.66 -14.37 -11.01
C ASN A 77 3.00 -12.93 -10.59
N MET A 78 4.19 -12.41 -10.95
CA MET A 78 4.60 -11.06 -10.56
C MET A 78 3.66 -9.96 -11.09
N PRO A 79 3.19 -9.98 -12.35
CA PRO A 79 2.20 -9.01 -12.82
C PRO A 79 0.92 -9.04 -11.99
N THR A 80 0.43 -10.23 -11.64
CA THR A 80 -0.76 -10.39 -10.79
C THR A 80 -0.54 -9.79 -9.41
N MET A 81 0.63 -9.99 -8.81
CA MET A 81 0.97 -9.40 -7.50
C MET A 81 1.03 -7.87 -7.55
N ILE A 82 1.65 -7.31 -8.59
CA ILE A 82 1.72 -5.87 -8.78
C ILE A 82 0.31 -5.28 -8.98
N TRP A 83 -0.51 -5.88 -9.85
CA TRP A 83 -1.88 -5.42 -10.04
C TRP A 83 -2.76 -5.57 -8.78
N ALA A 84 -2.56 -6.62 -7.99
CA ALA A 84 -3.21 -6.76 -6.69
C ALA A 84 -2.79 -5.63 -5.73
N GLY A 85 -1.50 -5.28 -5.71
CA GLY A 85 -0.97 -4.16 -4.93
C GLY A 85 -1.53 -2.79 -5.38
N VAL A 86 -1.63 -2.57 -6.70
CA VAL A 86 -2.24 -1.39 -7.30
C VAL A 86 -3.71 -1.29 -6.88
N ALA A 87 -4.47 -2.37 -7.05
CA ALA A 87 -5.89 -2.42 -6.68
C ALA A 87 -6.08 -2.14 -5.18
N MET A 88 -5.24 -2.72 -4.32
CA MET A 88 -5.32 -2.51 -2.88
C MET A 88 -4.99 -1.07 -2.48
N SER A 89 -4.02 -0.45 -3.16
CA SER A 89 -3.65 0.95 -2.94
C SER A 89 -4.77 1.91 -3.35
N LEU A 90 -5.44 1.65 -4.48
CA LEU A 90 -6.61 2.41 -4.92
C LEU A 90 -7.79 2.22 -3.96
N PHE A 91 -8.03 0.99 -3.50
CA PHE A 91 -9.02 0.70 -2.47
C PHE A 91 -8.76 1.49 -1.19
N ASN A 92 -7.52 1.48 -0.68
CA ASN A 92 -7.15 2.24 0.51
C ASN A 92 -7.35 3.75 0.30
N CYS A 93 -6.99 4.29 -0.87
CA CYS A 93 -7.23 5.70 -1.19
C CYS A 93 -8.72 6.05 -1.16
N ALA A 94 -9.56 5.24 -1.82
CA ALA A 94 -11.01 5.47 -1.86
C ALA A 94 -11.62 5.43 -0.46
N MET A 95 -11.21 4.44 0.35
CA MET A 95 -11.73 4.25 1.71
C MET A 95 -11.22 5.33 2.68
N MET A 96 -10.03 5.89 2.45
CA MET A 96 -9.43 6.88 3.34
C MET A 96 -9.73 8.33 2.98
N ALA A 97 -9.94 8.66 1.70
CA ALA A 97 -9.99 10.04 1.23
C ALA A 97 -11.04 10.88 1.99
N ALA A 98 -12.29 10.42 2.04
CA ALA A 98 -13.35 11.16 2.70
C ALA A 98 -13.16 11.25 4.22
N ALA A 99 -12.75 10.16 4.88
CA ALA A 99 -12.46 10.12 6.31
C ALA A 99 -11.33 11.09 6.68
N PHE A 100 -10.25 11.10 5.89
CA PHE A 100 -9.12 11.98 6.13
C PHE A 100 -9.47 13.45 5.92
N VAL A 101 -10.27 13.79 4.90
CA VAL A 101 -10.76 15.16 4.71
C VAL A 101 -11.60 15.63 5.89
N ARG A 102 -12.54 14.82 6.38
CA ARG A 102 -13.33 15.16 7.58
C ARG A 102 -12.45 15.29 8.82
N ARG A 103 -11.38 14.51 8.92
CA ARG A 103 -10.41 14.62 10.01
C ARG A 103 -9.56 15.90 9.93
N LEU A 104 -9.13 16.28 8.72
CA LEU A 104 -8.45 17.56 8.47
C LEU A 104 -9.36 18.74 8.83
N HIS A 105 -10.62 18.67 8.42
CA HIS A 105 -11.63 19.66 8.79
C HIS A 105 -11.77 19.76 10.31
N ASP A 106 -11.79 18.65 11.04
CA ASP A 106 -11.88 18.66 12.50
C ASP A 106 -10.72 19.40 13.20
N GLY A 107 -9.50 19.30 12.65
CA GLY A 107 -8.34 20.09 13.09
C GLY A 107 -8.32 21.55 12.61
N GLY A 108 -9.26 21.96 11.75
CA GLY A 108 -9.34 23.31 11.17
C GLY A 108 -8.51 23.52 9.91
N PHE A 109 -8.01 22.44 9.32
CA PHE A 109 -7.23 22.48 8.09
C PHE A 109 -8.12 22.43 6.85
N PRO A 110 -7.61 22.85 5.68
CA PRO A 110 -8.29 22.64 4.41
C PRO A 110 -8.24 21.15 3.99
N GLY A 111 -9.35 20.62 3.49
CA GLY A 111 -9.43 19.26 2.96
C GLY A 111 -8.49 18.97 1.79
N LEU A 112 -8.03 20.00 1.07
CA LEU A 112 -7.08 19.90 -0.05
C LEU A 112 -5.74 19.24 0.32
N ILE A 113 -5.38 19.19 1.61
CA ILE A 113 -4.17 18.47 2.07
C ILE A 113 -4.22 16.99 1.72
N VAL A 114 -5.40 16.39 1.53
CA VAL A 114 -5.56 15.00 1.04
C VAL A 114 -4.89 14.77 -0.32
N LEU A 115 -4.68 15.81 -1.13
CA LEU A 115 -4.00 15.67 -2.42
C LEU A 115 -2.53 15.28 -2.27
N VAL A 116 -1.87 15.65 -1.17
CA VAL A 116 -0.47 15.30 -0.92
C VAL A 116 -0.27 13.77 -0.81
N PRO A 117 -0.96 13.05 0.09
CA PRO A 117 -0.83 11.60 0.17
C PRO A 117 -1.35 10.91 -1.10
N LEU A 118 -2.41 11.44 -1.74
CA LEU A 118 -2.92 10.87 -3.00
C LEU A 118 -1.91 11.00 -4.16
N ALA A 119 -1.23 12.14 -4.29
CA ALA A 119 -0.19 12.34 -5.28
C ALA A 119 1.01 11.42 -5.04
N ALA A 120 1.42 11.24 -3.78
CA ALA A 120 2.47 10.29 -3.42
C ALA A 120 2.08 8.84 -3.74
N VAL A 121 0.84 8.42 -3.47
CA VAL A 121 0.35 7.10 -3.89
C VAL A 121 0.34 6.98 -5.41
N ALA A 122 -0.17 7.98 -6.14
CA ALA A 122 -0.17 7.96 -7.60
C ALA A 122 1.24 7.81 -8.19
N LEU A 123 2.23 8.50 -7.62
CA LEU A 123 3.63 8.36 -8.01
C LEU A 123 4.18 6.95 -7.70
N ASN A 124 3.85 6.37 -6.55
CA ASN A 124 4.22 4.99 -6.23
C ASN A 124 3.57 3.97 -7.19
N LEU A 125 2.30 4.18 -7.55
CA LEU A 125 1.60 3.34 -8.51
C LEU A 125 2.26 3.42 -9.90
N TRP A 126 2.66 4.63 -10.31
CA TRP A 126 3.43 4.82 -11.53
C TRP A 126 4.71 3.99 -11.52
N PHE A 127 5.52 4.06 -10.46
CA PHE A 127 6.75 3.27 -10.35
C PHE A 127 6.49 1.76 -10.37
N GLN A 128 5.42 1.28 -9.75
CA GLN A 128 5.04 -0.14 -9.78
C GLN A 128 4.66 -0.61 -11.19
N ILE A 129 3.93 0.20 -11.93
CA ILE A 129 3.52 -0.14 -13.31
C ILE A 129 4.72 -0.09 -14.25
N GLU A 130 5.61 0.90 -14.11
CA GLU A 130 6.84 0.98 -14.90
C GLU A 130 7.74 -0.25 -14.68
N GLN A 131 7.82 -0.75 -13.44
CA GLN A 131 8.58 -1.95 -13.10
C GLN A 131 8.08 -3.19 -13.86
N LEU A 132 6.80 -3.27 -14.23
CA LEU A 132 6.27 -4.40 -15.02
C LEU A 132 6.98 -4.55 -16.37
N GLY A 133 7.31 -3.43 -17.02
CA GLY A 133 8.03 -3.43 -18.30
C GLY A 133 9.48 -3.89 -18.18
N GLN A 134 10.04 -3.84 -16.97
CA GLN A 134 11.43 -4.16 -16.67
C GLN A 134 11.62 -5.56 -16.06
N ILE A 135 10.53 -6.32 -15.86
CA ILE A 135 10.60 -7.65 -15.22
C ILE A 135 11.52 -8.61 -15.98
N GLU A 136 11.46 -8.62 -17.30
CA GLU A 136 12.30 -9.51 -18.13
C GLU A 136 13.78 -9.13 -18.06
N GLU A 137 14.09 -7.82 -18.05
CA GLU A 137 15.45 -7.30 -17.90
C GLU A 137 16.01 -7.58 -16.50
N LEU A 138 15.20 -7.37 -15.46
CA LEU A 138 15.54 -7.70 -14.07
C LEU A 138 15.79 -9.19 -13.89
N LEU A 139 15.04 -10.04 -14.59
CA LEU A 139 15.27 -11.48 -14.56
C LEU A 139 16.58 -11.85 -15.26
N GLN A 140 16.82 -11.32 -16.46
CA GLN A 140 18.08 -11.57 -17.17
C GLN A 140 19.26 -11.06 -16.36
N ALA A 141 19.13 -9.90 -15.71
CA ALA A 141 20.10 -9.41 -14.76
C ALA A 141 20.23 -10.35 -13.56
N ALA A 142 19.16 -10.81 -12.92
CA ALA A 142 19.26 -11.72 -11.77
C ALA A 142 19.90 -13.08 -12.11
N LEU A 143 19.68 -13.59 -13.33
CA LEU A 143 20.26 -14.84 -13.81
C LEU A 143 21.69 -14.70 -14.33
N ASN A 144 22.05 -13.53 -14.89
CA ASN A 144 23.38 -13.27 -15.47
C ASN A 144 24.33 -12.53 -14.51
N ALA A 145 23.81 -11.71 -13.61
CA ALA A 145 24.53 -10.73 -12.79
C ALA A 145 24.63 -11.21 -11.33
N ARG A 146 25.66 -12.03 -11.08
CA ARG A 146 26.45 -11.93 -9.84
C ARG A 146 27.53 -10.83 -9.95
N SER A 147 27.31 -9.78 -10.75
CA SER A 147 28.12 -8.55 -10.77
C SER A 147 27.62 -7.60 -9.70
N ALA A 148 28.47 -7.28 -8.72
CA ALA A 148 28.14 -6.39 -7.61
C ALA A 148 27.75 -4.95 -8.05
N GLU A 149 28.04 -4.58 -9.30
CA GLU A 149 27.79 -3.25 -9.87
C GLU A 149 26.31 -3.05 -10.25
N ASP A 150 25.68 -4.03 -10.90
CA ASP A 150 24.25 -3.98 -11.25
C ASP A 150 23.35 -3.96 -10.00
N LEU A 151 23.78 -4.66 -8.94
CA LEU A 151 23.10 -4.65 -7.64
C LEU A 151 23.18 -3.27 -6.96
N ALA A 152 24.28 -2.53 -7.13
CA ALA A 152 24.47 -1.22 -6.52
C ALA A 152 23.60 -0.15 -7.18
N ASP A 153 23.42 -0.21 -8.50
CA ASP A 153 22.59 0.74 -9.23
C ASP A 153 21.09 0.50 -8.99
N LEU A 154 20.66 -0.77 -8.91
CA LEU A 154 19.30 -1.12 -8.47
C LEU A 154 18.99 -0.61 -7.05
N GLN A 155 19.98 -0.63 -6.14
CA GLN A 155 19.82 -0.14 -4.78
C GLN A 155 19.74 1.40 -4.68
N ARG A 156 20.48 2.14 -5.51
CA ARG A 156 20.45 3.62 -5.50
C ARG A 156 19.07 4.16 -5.84
N ASP A 157 18.46 3.62 -6.89
CA ASP A 157 17.13 4.05 -7.34
C ASP A 157 16.02 3.65 -6.37
N ALA A 158 16.21 2.55 -5.65
CA ALA A 158 15.28 2.09 -4.62
C ALA A 158 15.19 3.05 -3.42
N GLY A 159 16.28 3.75 -3.06
CA GLY A 159 16.32 4.63 -1.88
C GLY A 159 15.36 5.81 -1.96
N LEU A 160 15.38 6.55 -3.08
CA LEU A 160 14.50 7.71 -3.27
C LEU A 160 13.03 7.28 -3.44
N ARG A 161 12.76 6.21 -4.20
CA ARG A 161 11.42 5.63 -4.33
C ARG A 161 10.87 5.20 -2.96
N GLY A 162 11.74 4.62 -2.13
CA GLY A 162 11.42 4.25 -0.75
C GLY A 162 10.94 5.43 0.09
N LEU A 163 11.57 6.61 -0.01
CA LEU A 163 11.16 7.79 0.75
C LEU A 163 9.74 8.27 0.38
N VAL A 164 9.37 8.22 -0.91
CA VAL A 164 8.03 8.61 -1.38
C VAL A 164 6.95 7.73 -0.77
N SER A 165 7.24 6.45 -0.52
CA SER A 165 6.29 5.51 0.10
C SER A 165 5.90 5.87 1.54
N TRP A 166 6.72 6.65 2.25
CA TRP A 166 6.44 7.08 3.62
C TRP A 166 5.53 8.31 3.69
N ILE A 167 5.45 9.11 2.61
CA ILE A 167 4.69 10.37 2.60
C ILE A 167 3.22 10.15 3.00
N PRO A 168 2.48 9.18 2.44
CA PRO A 168 1.09 8.96 2.82
C PRO A 168 0.92 8.68 4.31
N LEU A 169 1.77 7.81 4.87
CA LEU A 169 1.72 7.44 6.28
C LEU A 169 2.01 8.64 7.18
N LEU A 170 3.07 9.41 6.89
CA LEU A 170 3.47 10.55 7.68
C LEU A 170 2.41 11.66 7.68
N VAL A 171 1.80 11.93 6.53
CA VAL A 171 0.72 12.93 6.43
C VAL A 171 -0.53 12.46 7.18
N VAL A 172 -0.94 11.20 6.97
CA VAL A 172 -2.11 10.65 7.66
C VAL A 172 -1.92 10.60 9.17
N ALA A 173 -0.76 10.13 9.65
CA ALA A 173 -0.46 10.07 11.07
C ALA A 173 -0.31 11.47 11.69
N GLY A 174 0.44 12.37 11.02
CA GLY A 174 0.67 13.73 11.49
C GLY A 174 -0.62 14.50 11.70
N PHE A 175 -1.50 14.53 10.70
CA PHE A 175 -2.81 15.21 10.82
C PHE A 175 -3.84 14.41 11.61
N GLY A 176 -3.77 13.07 11.58
CA GLY A 176 -4.65 12.19 12.36
C GLY A 176 -4.50 12.36 13.87
N LEU A 177 -3.33 12.81 14.35
CA LEU A 177 -3.04 13.04 15.77
C LEU A 177 -3.39 14.46 16.25
N VAL A 178 -3.63 15.43 15.35
CA VAL A 178 -3.88 16.84 15.72
C VAL A 178 -5.12 16.99 16.60
N PRO A 179 -5.07 17.67 17.75
CA PRO A 179 -6.25 17.89 18.59
C PRO A 179 -7.42 18.53 17.83
N SER A 180 -8.64 18.10 18.16
CA SER A 180 -9.88 18.64 17.62
C SER A 180 -10.10 20.07 18.11
N LYS A 181 -10.61 20.96 17.24
CA LYS A 181 -11.00 22.32 17.64
C LYS A 181 -12.44 22.35 18.17
N SER A 182 -12.73 23.13 19.21
CA SER A 182 -14.10 23.26 19.73
C SER A 182 -15.04 23.88 18.69
N GLU A 183 -14.67 25.05 18.17
CA GLU A 183 -15.39 25.75 17.11
C GLU A 183 -14.59 25.78 15.81
N ASN A 184 -15.30 25.60 14.70
CA ASN A 184 -14.68 25.54 13.39
C ASN A 184 -15.70 25.83 12.28
N ARG A 185 -15.24 26.43 11.16
CA ARG A 185 -16.06 26.73 9.97
C ARG A 185 -16.70 25.50 9.31
N TRP A 186 -16.22 24.31 9.64
CA TRP A 186 -16.67 23.04 9.06
C TRP A 186 -17.82 22.38 9.82
N GLY A 187 -18.34 23.03 10.87
CA GLY A 187 -19.52 22.56 11.61
C GLY A 187 -19.26 22.30 13.10
N PRO A 188 -20.31 21.86 13.83
CA PRO A 188 -20.21 21.57 15.26
C PRO A 188 -19.23 20.42 15.55
N PRO A 189 -18.71 20.32 16.78
CA PRO A 189 -17.81 19.23 17.16
C PRO A 189 -18.49 17.86 16.96
N PRO A 190 -17.72 16.84 16.52
CA PRO A 190 -18.24 15.49 16.38
C PRO A 190 -18.69 14.94 17.74
N ALA A 191 -19.78 14.17 17.74
CA ALA A 191 -20.22 13.41 18.90
C ALA A 191 -19.37 12.13 18.97
N ASP A 192 -18.37 12.12 19.84
CA ASP A 192 -17.44 10.99 20.04
C ASP A 192 -18.05 9.85 20.89
#